data_AF-A0A6P7SAN5-F1
#
_entry.id   AF-A0A6P7SAN5-F1
#
_cell.length_a   1.000
_cell.length_b   1.000
_cell.length_c   1.000
_cell.angle_alpha   90.00
_cell.angle_beta   90.00
_cell.angle_gamma   90.00
#
_symmetry.space_group_name_H-M   'P 1'
#
loop_
_entity.id
_entity.type
_entity.pdbx_description
1 polymer ?
#
loop_
_entity_poly.entity_id
_entity_poly.type
_entity_poly.pdbx_seq_one_letter_code
_entity_poly.pdbx_strand_id
1 'polypeptide(L)'
;MDERGINALSECVRYSSELGSGAGKGGGSGGSIREAGGAFGKLEAAREEEFFKRLEKQQLAMLKKQIHEDIDFHENQIKIHEEAIKRHKKKIKGMKSDSD
;
A
#
# COMPACT_ATOMS: atom_id res chain seq x y z
N MET A 1 37.19 23.03 10.72
CA MET A 1 36.13 22.57 9.80
C MET A 1 36.66 22.87 8.41
N ASP A 2 37.16 21.84 7.74
CA ASP A 2 38.15 21.97 6.67
C ASP A 2 37.53 21.36 5.41
N GLU A 3 37.51 22.12 4.31
CA GLU A 3 36.81 21.83 3.05
C GLU A 3 37.44 20.71 2.18
N ARG A 4 38.04 19.68 2.80
CA ARG A 4 38.67 18.55 2.09
C ARG A 4 37.84 17.27 2.13
N GLY A 5 36.52 17.39 2.24
CA GLY A 5 35.60 16.25 2.37
C GLY A 5 34.54 16.10 1.26
N ILE A 6 34.50 16.98 0.25
CA ILE A 6 33.33 17.07 -0.66
C ILE A 6 33.57 16.42 -2.04
N ASN A 7 34.82 16.14 -2.45
CA ASN A 7 35.13 15.67 -3.81
C ASN A 7 35.49 14.18 -3.94
N ALA A 8 34.82 13.29 -3.22
CA ALA A 8 34.96 11.83 -3.41
C ALA A 8 33.65 11.10 -3.75
N LEU A 9 32.51 11.80 -3.80
CA LEU A 9 31.20 11.20 -4.10
C LEU A 9 30.66 11.57 -5.50
N SER A 10 31.43 12.34 -6.28
CA SER A 10 30.99 12.89 -7.57
C SER A 10 31.49 12.11 -8.80
N GLU A 11 31.66 10.78 -8.69
CA GLU A 11 32.00 9.95 -9.87
C GLU A 11 31.07 8.74 -10.13
N CYS A 12 30.11 8.43 -9.24
CA CYS A 12 29.16 7.34 -9.49
C CYS A 12 27.78 7.77 -10.01
N VAL A 13 27.51 9.07 -10.17
CA VAL A 13 26.18 9.57 -10.60
C VAL A 13 26.21 10.09 -12.03
N ARG A 14 26.78 9.30 -12.94
CA ARG A 14 26.45 9.38 -14.37
C ARG A 14 26.02 8.00 -14.85
N TYR A 15 24.96 7.50 -14.22
CA TYR A 15 24.13 6.46 -14.82
C TYR A 15 23.43 7.13 -16.02
N SER A 16 24.13 7.14 -17.15
CA SER A 16 23.62 7.52 -18.46
C SER A 16 22.43 6.61 -18.77
N SER A 17 21.27 7.00 -18.26
CA SER A 17 20.00 6.35 -18.55
C SER A 17 19.60 6.81 -19.94
N GLU A 18 20.13 6.11 -20.93
CA GLU A 18 19.49 6.02 -22.24
C GLU A 18 18.07 5.49 -22.01
N LEU A 19 17.12 6.42 -21.93
CA LEU A 19 15.69 6.15 -22.01
C LEU A 19 15.43 5.52 -23.38
N GLY A 20 15.55 4.19 -23.47
CA GLY A 20 15.36 3.46 -24.72
C GLY A 20 16.11 2.14 -24.86
N SER A 21 17.03 1.80 -23.96
CA SER A 21 17.70 0.49 -24.02
C SER A 21 16.82 -0.58 -23.35
N GLY A 22 15.96 -1.20 -24.15
CA GLY A 22 15.01 -2.25 -23.76
C GLY A 22 15.64 -3.58 -23.31
N ALA A 23 16.71 -3.55 -22.52
CA ALA A 23 17.38 -4.75 -22.00
C ALA A 23 17.39 -4.86 -20.48
N GLY A 24 16.80 -3.89 -19.74
CA GLY A 24 16.81 -3.95 -18.29
C GLY A 24 15.90 -2.95 -17.63
N LYS A 25 14.61 -3.31 -17.49
CA LYS A 25 13.69 -2.84 -16.44
C LYS A 25 12.30 -3.46 -16.68
N GLY A 26 12.08 -4.63 -16.08
CA GLY A 26 10.77 -5.26 -15.97
C GLY A 26 10.55 -6.46 -16.89
N GLY A 27 10.71 -7.66 -16.32
CA GLY A 27 10.18 -8.91 -16.86
C GLY A 27 10.99 -9.50 -18.01
N GLY A 28 11.59 -10.68 -17.78
CA GLY A 28 12.36 -11.41 -18.78
C GLY A 28 11.62 -11.51 -20.12
N SER A 29 12.40 -11.47 -21.20
CA SER A 29 11.93 -11.69 -22.56
C SER A 29 10.91 -12.84 -22.59
N GLY A 30 9.64 -12.51 -22.74
CA GLY A 30 8.58 -13.49 -22.98
C GLY A 30 8.88 -14.15 -24.31
N GLY A 31 9.63 -15.25 -24.24
CA GLY A 31 10.56 -15.70 -25.28
C GLY A 31 9.93 -15.78 -26.66
N SER A 32 10.67 -15.34 -27.67
CA SER A 32 10.47 -15.49 -29.13
C SER A 32 9.11 -15.09 -29.73
N ILE A 33 7.98 -15.28 -29.05
CA ILE A 33 6.61 -15.06 -29.47
C ILE A 33 6.20 -13.60 -29.29
N ARG A 34 6.61 -12.91 -28.21
CA ARG A 34 6.35 -11.46 -28.06
C ARG A 34 7.18 -10.61 -29.03
N GLU A 35 8.38 -11.07 -29.36
CA GLU A 35 9.26 -10.40 -30.32
C GLU A 35 8.86 -10.70 -31.77
N ALA A 36 8.39 -11.92 -32.07
CA ALA A 36 7.88 -12.29 -33.40
C ALA A 36 6.43 -11.82 -33.68
N GLY A 37 5.65 -11.45 -32.65
CA GLY A 37 4.20 -11.17 -32.74
C GLY A 37 3.79 -9.82 -33.36
N GLY A 38 4.71 -9.02 -33.90
CA GLY A 38 4.40 -7.79 -34.62
C GLY A 38 3.43 -6.83 -33.90
N ALA A 39 2.41 -6.32 -34.60
CA ALA A 39 1.40 -5.43 -34.03
C ALA A 39 0.46 -6.14 -33.04
N PHE A 40 0.18 -7.43 -33.23
CA PHE A 40 -0.72 -8.21 -32.37
C PHE A 40 -0.09 -8.53 -31.02
N GLY A 41 1.20 -8.88 -30.96
CA GLY A 41 1.92 -9.10 -29.70
C GLY A 41 2.04 -7.83 -28.86
N LYS A 42 2.16 -6.65 -29.50
CA LYS A 42 2.11 -5.35 -28.80
C LYS A 42 0.73 -5.05 -28.22
N LEU A 43 -0.34 -5.36 -28.96
CA LEU A 43 -1.71 -5.19 -28.50
C LEU A 43 -2.04 -6.13 -27.32
N GLU A 44 -1.58 -7.38 -27.39
CA GLU A 44 -1.74 -8.36 -26.31
C GLU A 44 -0.98 -7.94 -25.05
N ALA A 45 0.27 -7.48 -25.18
CA ALA A 45 1.05 -6.97 -24.06
C ALA A 45 0.36 -5.77 -23.37
N ALA A 46 -0.19 -4.83 -24.14
CA ALA A 46 -0.93 -3.70 -23.59
C ALA A 46 -2.21 -4.12 -22.85
N ARG A 47 -2.96 -5.10 -23.39
CA ARG A 47 -4.16 -5.63 -22.74
C ARG A 47 -3.85 -6.35 -21.44
N GLU A 48 -2.80 -7.16 -21.43
CA GLU A 48 -2.34 -7.83 -20.21
C GLU A 48 -1.92 -6.79 -19.16
N GLU A 49 -1.16 -5.77 -19.54
CA GLU A 49 -0.75 -4.70 -18.62
C GLU A 49 -1.97 -3.96 -18.04
N GLU A 50 -2.98 -3.63 -18.87
CA GLU A 50 -4.24 -3.05 -18.38
C GLU A 50 -4.96 -3.97 -17.40
N PHE A 51 -5.01 -5.28 -17.68
CA PHE A 51 -5.65 -6.25 -16.81
C PHE A 51 -4.97 -6.30 -15.44
N PHE A 52 -3.64 -6.40 -15.39
CA PHE A 52 -2.90 -6.41 -14.13
C PHE A 52 -3.06 -5.10 -13.35
N LYS A 53 -3.01 -3.96 -14.03
CA LYS A 53 -3.26 -2.65 -13.38
C LYS A 53 -4.66 -2.55 -12.80
N ARG A 54 -5.68 -3.09 -13.49
CA ARG A 54 -7.06 -3.14 -12.94
C ARG A 54 -7.14 -4.05 -11.73
N LEU A 55 -6.51 -5.23 -11.79
CA LEU A 55 -6.50 -6.18 -10.70
C LEU A 55 -5.80 -5.61 -9.45
N GLU A 56 -4.64 -4.99 -9.62
CA GLU A 56 -3.91 -4.34 -8.52
C GLU A 56 -4.76 -3.23 -7.87
N LYS A 57 -5.39 -2.38 -8.68
CA LYS A 57 -6.31 -1.34 -8.17
C LYS A 57 -7.48 -1.93 -7.38
N GLN A 58 -8.06 -3.05 -7.85
CA GLN A 58 -9.14 -3.73 -7.15
C GLN A 58 -8.69 -4.31 -5.81
N GLN A 59 -7.52 -4.96 -5.77
CA GLN A 59 -6.95 -5.49 -4.53
C GLN A 59 -6.68 -4.39 -3.51
N LEU A 60 -6.09 -3.28 -3.95
CA LEU A 60 -5.85 -2.11 -3.10
C LEU A 60 -7.15 -1.48 -2.59
N ALA A 61 -8.17 -1.39 -3.44
CA ALA A 61 -9.47 -0.87 -3.03
C ALA A 61 -10.15 -1.78 -2.00
N MET A 62 -10.08 -3.10 -2.19
CA MET A 62 -10.61 -4.08 -1.24
C MET A 62 -9.90 -4.01 0.11
N LEU A 63 -8.56 -3.95 0.12
CA LEU A 63 -7.78 -3.82 1.35
C LEU A 63 -8.14 -2.53 2.10
N LYS A 64 -8.23 -1.41 1.39
CA LYS A 64 -8.67 -0.14 1.99
C LYS A 64 -10.05 -0.26 2.61
N LYS A 65 -11.00 -0.84 1.88
CA LYS A 65 -12.37 -1.02 2.37
C LYS A 65 -12.40 -1.86 3.66
N GLN A 66 -11.71 -3.00 3.68
CA GLN A 66 -11.65 -3.86 4.86
C GLN A 66 -11.08 -3.13 6.08
N ILE A 67 -10.00 -2.36 5.90
CA ILE A 67 -9.42 -1.57 7.01
C ILE A 67 -10.41 -0.53 7.54
N HIS A 68 -11.19 0.12 6.67
CA HIS A 68 -12.22 1.07 7.14
C HIS A 68 -13.33 0.36 7.91
N GLU A 69 -13.80 -0.79 7.41
CA GLU A 69 -14.81 -1.61 8.10
C GLU A 69 -14.32 -2.10 9.47
N ASP A 70 -13.05 -2.50 9.58
CA ASP A 70 -12.42 -2.91 10.83
C ASP A 70 -12.32 -1.74 11.83
N ILE A 71 -11.94 -0.55 11.36
CA ILE A 71 -11.91 0.67 12.18
C ILE A 71 -13.32 0.96 12.72
N ASP A 72 -14.32 1.03 11.84
CA ASP A 72 -15.71 1.30 12.23
C ASP A 72 -16.24 0.26 13.24
N PHE A 73 -15.92 -1.01 13.02
CA PHE A 73 -16.26 -2.09 13.95
C PHE A 73 -15.63 -1.86 15.32
N HIS A 74 -14.32 -1.58 15.38
CA HIS A 74 -13.63 -1.36 16.64
C HIS A 74 -14.08 -0.10 17.37
N GLU A 75 -14.34 0.99 16.65
CA GLU A 75 -14.92 2.21 17.23
C GLU A 75 -16.28 1.94 17.89
N ASN A 76 -17.13 1.14 17.25
CA ASN A 76 -18.42 0.75 17.80
C ASN A 76 -18.27 -0.13 19.05
N GLN A 77 -17.32 -1.07 19.06
CA GLN A 77 -17.02 -1.87 20.25
C GLN A 77 -16.54 -1.02 21.42
N ILE A 78 -15.67 -0.03 21.15
CA ILE A 78 -15.19 0.91 22.18
C ILE A 78 -16.38 1.66 22.80
N LYS A 79 -17.28 2.22 21.98
CA LYS A 79 -18.46 2.95 22.48
C LYS A 79 -19.33 2.07 23.38
N ILE A 80 -19.62 0.83 22.98
CA ILE A 80 -20.41 -0.12 23.76
C ILE A 80 -19.72 -0.43 25.11
N HIS A 81 -18.41 -0.63 25.09
CA HIS A 81 -17.64 -0.89 26.31
C HIS A 81 -17.59 0.33 27.24
N GLU A 82 -17.43 1.53 26.70
CA GLU A 82 -17.46 2.77 27.49
C GLU A 82 -18.82 2.97 28.18
N GLU A 83 -19.91 2.71 27.48
CA GLU A 83 -21.26 2.75 28.08
C GLU A 83 -21.43 1.71 29.19
N ALA A 84 -20.94 0.49 28.98
CA ALA A 84 -20.96 -0.55 30.01
C ALA A 84 -20.17 -0.14 31.25
N ILE A 85 -18.95 0.41 31.06
CA ILE A 85 -18.12 0.94 32.15
C ILE A 85 -18.86 2.06 32.89
N LYS A 86 -19.50 2.99 32.16
CA LYS A 86 -20.28 4.09 32.76
C LYS A 86 -21.44 3.56 33.60
N ARG A 87 -22.17 2.55 33.12
CA ARG A 87 -23.26 1.89 33.89
C ARG A 87 -22.72 1.25 35.17
N HIS A 88 -21.61 0.53 35.10
CA HIS A 88 -21.01 -0.10 36.28
C HIS A 88 -20.50 0.94 37.28
N LYS A 89 -19.84 2.00 36.82
CA LYS A 89 -19.42 3.12 37.68
C LYS A 89 -20.62 3.76 38.40
N LYS A 90 -21.74 3.99 37.70
CA LYS A 90 -22.97 4.52 38.31
C LYS A 90 -23.53 3.57 39.37
N LYS A 91 -23.58 2.26 39.08
CA LYS A 91 -24.05 1.24 40.03
C LYS A 91 -23.19 1.22 41.31
N ILE A 92 -21.87 1.23 41.17
CA ILE A 92 -20.94 1.28 42.31
C ILE A 92 -21.16 2.55 43.13
N LYS A 93 -21.35 3.71 42.49
CA LYS A 93 -21.61 4.97 43.19
C LYS A 93 -22.91 4.91 44.01
N GLY A 94 -23.98 4.35 43.44
CA GLY A 94 -25.25 4.15 44.16
C GLY A 94 -25.10 3.20 45.35
N MET A 95 -24.38 2.09 45.18
CA MET A 95 -24.15 1.15 46.28
C MET A 95 -23.33 1.76 47.43
N LYS A 96 -22.44 2.73 47.15
CA LYS A 96 -21.68 3.44 48.19
C LYS A 96 -22.53 4.46 48.94
N SER A 97 -23.47 5.14 48.28
CA SER A 97 -24.34 6.12 48.96
C SER A 97 -25.35 5.46 49.89
N ASP A 98 -25.71 4.20 49.65
CA ASP A 98 -26.68 3.47 50.47
C ASP A 98 -26.03 2.82 51.71
N SER A 99 -24.68 2.77 51.78
CA SER A 99 -23.92 2.16 52.88
C SER A 99 -23.39 3.14 53.92
N ASP A 100 -23.56 4.45 53.70
CA ASP A 100 -23.19 5.55 54.63
C ASP A 100 -24.46 6.12 55.29
#